data_AF-A0A6A5GF88-F1
#
_entry.id   AF-A0A6A5GF88-F1
#
_cell.length_a   1.000
_cell.length_b   1.000
_cell.length_c   1.000
_cell.angle_alpha   90.00
_cell.angle_beta   90.00
_cell.angle_gamma   90.00
#
_symmetry.space_group_name_H-M   'P 1'
#
loop_
_entity.id
_entity.type
_entity.pdbx_description
1 polymer ?
#
loop_
_entity_poly.entity_id
_entity_poly.type
_entity_poly.pdbx_seq_one_letter_code
_entity_poly.pdbx_strand_id
1 'polypeptide(L)'
;MLTTNWQADVVIYEMMVFMPIYAVVLWAIWFMRPRKSAFRTHYYTLVMSQGAADFLTVIIFVTQMLPRYFNIGNSLVWWLDNYGASNFYVNSGPQMFILRSIGLFLITMQRYATICRPHGRLSHILSITSSFTLILCHWLIAFSLHMPAVLICHAHFENPQSFFVITSEDHKKTSATIVICTFVFCGISTLFMYSSIIRILCSAKRTVVMTTNSWQSRQNRYQEARLCIHVFFLAVMSAATFSYYVFQAIYSNEIGVGDVVLSQYDPVSENRNLQQEALRSLRLWYPLVSGNLSFLNPLMLLLLNRDIQKCFVNFCSGKTVSGRES
;
A
#
# COMPACT_ATOMS: atom_id res chain seq x y z
N MET A 1 -4.96 -15.65 22.23
CA MET A 1 -4.37 -14.72 23.22
C MET A 1 -3.34 -13.89 22.49
N LEU A 2 -3.38 -12.56 22.61
CA LEU A 2 -2.36 -11.68 22.05
C LEU A 2 -1.12 -11.72 22.97
N THR A 3 0.07 -11.71 22.38
CA THR A 3 1.37 -11.66 23.04
C THR A 3 1.73 -10.24 23.47
N THR A 4 2.90 -10.07 24.09
CA THR A 4 3.47 -8.76 24.43
C THR A 4 3.71 -7.86 23.21
N ASN A 5 3.88 -8.46 22.01
CA ASN A 5 3.99 -7.76 20.72
C ASN A 5 2.68 -7.86 19.93
N TRP A 6 1.55 -7.59 20.59
CA TRP A 6 0.21 -7.76 20.03
C TRP A 6 -0.01 -7.05 18.67
N GLN A 7 0.73 -5.98 18.38
CA GLN A 7 0.67 -5.29 17.09
C GLN A 7 1.07 -6.21 15.94
N ALA A 8 2.10 -7.04 16.14
CA ALA A 8 2.50 -8.03 15.16
C ALA A 8 1.46 -9.14 15.02
N ASP A 9 0.87 -9.58 16.14
CA ASP A 9 -0.17 -10.62 16.15
C ASP A 9 -1.39 -10.22 15.34
N VAL A 10 -1.86 -8.97 15.51
CA VAL A 10 -2.98 -8.41 14.73
C VAL A 10 -2.67 -8.48 13.24
N VAL A 11 -1.48 -8.03 12.82
CA VAL A 11 -1.08 -8.05 11.41
C VAL A 11 -0.97 -9.49 10.87
N ILE A 12 -0.50 -10.45 11.66
CA ILE A 12 -0.50 -11.87 11.27
C ILE A 12 -1.93 -12.37 11.06
N TYR A 13 -2.84 -12.10 12.00
CA TYR A 13 -4.22 -12.51 11.87
C TYR A 13 -4.88 -11.89 10.63
N GLU A 14 -4.68 -10.60 10.41
CA GLU A 14 -5.15 -9.89 9.21
C GLU A 14 -4.58 -10.51 7.94
N MET A 15 -3.27 -10.81 7.91
CA MET A 15 -2.62 -11.47 6.79
C MET A 15 -3.26 -12.84 6.49
N MET A 16 -3.42 -13.68 7.50
CA MET A 16 -3.96 -15.05 7.34
C MET A 16 -5.41 -15.05 6.86
N VAL A 17 -6.18 -14.00 7.18
CA VAL A 17 -7.57 -13.85 6.74
C VAL A 17 -7.65 -13.18 5.37
N PHE A 18 -7.03 -12.01 5.19
CA PHE A 18 -7.24 -11.17 4.01
C PHE A 18 -6.40 -11.56 2.80
N MET A 19 -5.18 -12.10 2.97
CA MET A 19 -4.35 -12.45 1.81
C MET A 19 -4.89 -13.62 0.98
N PRO A 20 -5.39 -14.72 1.56
CA PRO A 20 -6.04 -15.77 0.77
C PRO A 20 -7.25 -15.24 -0.01
N ILE A 21 -8.06 -14.40 0.63
CA ILE A 21 -9.19 -13.72 0.01
C ILE A 21 -8.71 -12.85 -1.16
N TYR A 22 -7.63 -12.09 -0.97
CA TYR A 22 -7.07 -11.25 -2.02
C TYR A 22 -6.56 -12.08 -3.20
N ALA A 23 -5.86 -13.19 -2.92
CA ALA A 23 -5.35 -14.09 -3.95
C ALA A 23 -6.48 -14.62 -4.83
N VAL A 24 -7.60 -15.06 -4.23
CA VAL A 24 -8.79 -15.52 -4.97
C VAL A 24 -9.36 -14.41 -5.85
N VAL A 25 -9.46 -13.17 -5.34
CA VAL A 25 -9.96 -12.02 -6.11
C VAL A 25 -9.06 -11.71 -7.31
N LEU A 26 -7.76 -11.63 -7.11
CA LEU A 26 -6.81 -11.34 -8.19
C LEU A 26 -6.77 -12.49 -9.20
N TRP A 27 -6.81 -13.74 -8.74
CA TRP A 27 -6.90 -14.92 -9.60
C TRP A 27 -8.18 -14.91 -10.43
N ALA A 28 -9.32 -14.55 -9.83
CA ALA A 28 -10.59 -14.39 -10.55
C ALA A 28 -10.50 -13.30 -11.63
N ILE A 29 -9.91 -12.14 -11.33
CA ILE A 29 -9.70 -11.07 -12.32
C ILE A 29 -8.82 -11.60 -13.46
N TRP A 30 -7.69 -12.25 -13.14
CA TRP A 30 -6.76 -12.81 -14.12
C TRP A 30 -7.44 -13.84 -15.03
N PHE A 31 -8.18 -14.78 -14.43
CA PHE A 31 -8.88 -15.84 -15.15
C PHE A 31 -10.03 -15.30 -16.02
N MET A 32 -10.75 -14.27 -15.57
CA MET A 32 -11.86 -13.68 -16.32
C MET A 32 -11.40 -12.72 -17.42
N ARG A 33 -10.16 -12.22 -17.33
CA ARG A 33 -9.57 -11.25 -18.28
C ARG A 33 -9.63 -11.67 -19.75
N PRO A 34 -9.23 -12.90 -20.16
CA PRO A 34 -9.36 -13.31 -21.55
C PRO A 34 -10.82 -13.60 -21.96
N ARG A 35 -11.72 -13.84 -21.00
CA ARG A 35 -13.10 -14.31 -21.25
C ARG A 35 -14.13 -13.20 -21.32
N LYS A 36 -13.88 -12.05 -20.68
CA LYS A 36 -14.83 -10.94 -20.59
C LYS A 36 -14.17 -9.60 -20.89
N SER A 37 -14.72 -8.88 -21.87
CA SER A 37 -14.24 -7.55 -22.29
C SER A 37 -14.21 -6.55 -21.11
N ALA A 38 -15.16 -6.66 -20.17
CA ALA A 38 -15.21 -5.85 -18.96
C ALA A 38 -13.91 -5.89 -18.13
N PHE A 39 -13.18 -7.01 -18.12
CA PHE A 39 -11.94 -7.20 -17.35
C PHE A 39 -10.67 -6.82 -18.13
N ARG A 40 -10.77 -6.49 -19.43
CA ARG A 40 -9.63 -6.11 -20.29
C ARG A 40 -9.25 -4.63 -20.19
N THR A 41 -9.83 -3.89 -19.24
CA THR A 41 -9.59 -2.45 -19.10
C THR A 41 -8.26 -2.16 -18.40
N HIS A 42 -7.67 -0.99 -18.69
CA HIS A 42 -6.48 -0.49 -18.01
C HIS A 42 -6.65 -0.37 -16.49
N TYR A 43 -7.89 -0.13 -16.03
CA TYR A 43 -8.24 -0.19 -14.61
C TYR A 43 -7.85 -1.53 -13.97
N TYR A 44 -8.30 -2.66 -14.53
CA TYR A 44 -7.99 -3.97 -13.96
C TYR A 44 -6.51 -4.34 -14.09
N THR A 45 -5.82 -3.86 -15.14
CA THR A 45 -4.35 -3.99 -15.24
C THR A 45 -3.66 -3.33 -14.05
N LEU A 46 -4.01 -2.09 -13.72
CA LEU A 46 -3.44 -1.37 -12.59
C LEU A 46 -3.84 -2.00 -11.25
N VAL A 47 -5.07 -2.48 -11.11
CA VAL A 47 -5.51 -3.21 -9.90
C VAL A 47 -4.70 -4.49 -9.68
N MET A 48 -4.39 -5.26 -10.73
CA MET A 48 -3.52 -6.43 -10.59
C MET A 48 -2.09 -6.05 -10.24
N SER A 49 -1.57 -4.96 -10.82
CA SER A 49 -0.23 -4.44 -10.51
C SER A 49 -0.12 -3.97 -9.06
N GLN A 50 -1.15 -3.27 -8.56
CA GLN A 50 -1.27 -2.87 -7.16
C GLN A 50 -1.35 -4.10 -6.24
N GLY A 51 -2.15 -5.10 -6.61
CA GLY A 51 -2.26 -6.34 -5.84
C GLY A 51 -0.92 -7.08 -5.75
N ALA A 52 -0.17 -7.16 -6.83
CA ALA A 52 1.18 -7.72 -6.81
C ALA A 52 2.13 -6.96 -5.85
N ALA A 53 2.03 -5.63 -5.80
CA ALA A 53 2.78 -4.80 -4.85
C ALA A 53 2.39 -5.08 -3.39
N ASP A 54 1.09 -5.27 -3.11
CA ASP A 54 0.59 -5.62 -1.78
C ASP A 54 1.08 -7.01 -1.33
N PHE A 55 1.07 -8.00 -2.23
CA PHE A 55 1.64 -9.33 -1.95
C PHE A 55 3.14 -9.26 -1.67
N LEU A 56 3.89 -8.51 -2.49
CA LEU A 56 5.32 -8.33 -2.28
C LEU A 56 5.61 -7.67 -0.92
N THR A 57 4.84 -6.65 -0.55
CA THR A 57 4.96 -5.97 0.75
C THR A 57 4.80 -6.95 1.90
N VAL A 58 3.79 -7.83 1.84
CA VAL A 58 3.54 -8.82 2.88
C VAL A 58 4.58 -9.93 2.89
N ILE A 59 5.07 -10.37 1.73
CA ILE A 59 6.18 -11.33 1.68
C ILE A 59 7.41 -10.77 2.40
N ILE A 60 7.79 -9.51 2.10
CA ILE A 60 8.92 -8.84 2.76
C ILE A 60 8.67 -8.69 4.27
N PHE A 61 7.44 -8.35 4.66
CA PHE A 61 7.07 -8.27 6.06
C PHE A 61 7.25 -9.63 6.77
N VAL A 62 6.78 -10.73 6.17
CA VAL A 62 6.93 -12.08 6.71
C VAL A 62 8.40 -12.47 6.84
N THR A 63 9.24 -12.17 5.85
CA THR A 63 10.68 -12.50 5.92
C THR A 63 11.41 -11.72 7.02
N GLN A 64 10.94 -10.52 7.37
CA GLN A 64 11.47 -9.76 8.51
C GLN A 64 10.89 -10.21 9.85
N MET A 65 9.63 -10.66 9.85
CA MET A 65 8.88 -11.03 11.05
C MET A 65 9.24 -12.43 11.56
N LEU A 66 9.44 -13.41 10.67
CA LEU A 66 9.82 -14.78 11.04
C LEU A 66 11.07 -14.83 11.94
N PRO A 67 12.18 -14.13 11.63
CA PRO A 67 13.35 -14.14 12.51
C PRO A 67 13.14 -13.36 13.81
N ARG A 68 12.48 -12.21 13.75
CA ARG A 68 12.35 -11.30 14.91
C ARG A 68 11.35 -11.80 15.95
N TYR A 69 10.29 -12.44 15.51
CA TYR A 69 9.18 -12.81 16.37
C TYR A 69 9.16 -14.31 16.69
N PHE A 70 9.42 -15.16 15.69
CA PHE A 70 9.40 -16.62 15.87
C PHE A 70 10.79 -17.23 16.06
N ASN A 71 11.86 -16.45 15.93
CA ASN A 71 13.24 -16.93 15.90
C ASN A 71 13.50 -17.98 14.79
N ILE A 72 12.74 -17.91 13.70
CA ILE A 72 12.86 -18.80 12.54
C ILE A 72 13.69 -18.10 11.46
N GLY A 73 14.81 -18.70 11.07
CA GLY A 73 15.65 -18.19 9.99
C GLY A 73 16.64 -17.09 10.40
N ASN A 74 16.85 -16.87 11.70
CA ASN A 74 17.77 -15.84 12.23
C ASN A 74 19.17 -15.99 11.64
N SER A 75 19.76 -17.19 11.67
CA SER A 75 21.10 -17.42 11.13
C SER A 75 21.19 -17.11 9.63
N LEU A 76 20.14 -17.40 8.85
CA LEU A 76 20.09 -17.10 7.42
C LEU A 76 20.04 -15.59 7.19
N VAL A 77 19.15 -14.88 7.88
CA VAL A 77 19.00 -13.41 7.72
C VAL A 77 20.24 -12.67 8.21
N TRP A 78 20.86 -13.13 9.29
CA TRP A 78 22.12 -12.60 9.79
C TRP A 78 23.26 -12.82 8.78
N TRP A 79 23.35 -14.01 8.20
CA TRP A 79 24.34 -14.29 7.15
C TRP A 79 24.11 -13.45 5.89
N LEU A 80 22.85 -13.24 5.50
CA LEU A 80 22.48 -12.39 4.36
C LEU A 80 22.84 -10.91 4.58
N ASP A 81 23.09 -10.47 5.82
CA ASP A 81 23.50 -9.09 6.09
C ASP A 81 24.85 -8.75 5.44
N ASN A 82 25.73 -9.74 5.26
CA ASN A 82 26.97 -9.58 4.49
C ASN A 82 26.73 -9.18 3.02
N TYR A 83 25.52 -9.42 2.51
CA TYR A 83 25.08 -9.05 1.16
C TYR A 83 24.10 -7.87 1.17
N GLY A 84 23.95 -7.18 2.30
CA GLY A 84 23.09 -6.00 2.43
C GLY A 84 21.63 -6.29 2.79
N ALA A 85 21.34 -7.37 3.53
CA ALA A 85 19.98 -7.62 4.01
C ALA A 85 19.40 -6.46 4.82
N SER A 86 20.17 -5.87 5.74
CA SER A 86 19.76 -4.68 6.49
C SER A 86 19.42 -3.49 5.57
N ASN A 87 20.25 -3.22 4.54
CA ASN A 87 19.99 -2.20 3.52
C ASN A 87 18.68 -2.47 2.78
N PHE A 88 18.41 -3.73 2.44
CA PHE A 88 17.14 -4.11 1.83
C PHE A 88 15.96 -3.84 2.77
N TYR A 89 16.02 -4.30 4.02
CA TYR A 89 14.90 -4.17 4.96
C TYR A 89 14.57 -2.73 5.32
N VAL A 90 15.57 -1.88 5.58
CA VAL A 90 15.31 -0.46 5.88
C VAL A 90 14.64 0.26 4.71
N ASN A 91 15.05 -0.04 3.47
CA ASN A 91 14.50 0.60 2.29
C ASN A 91 13.14 0.03 1.86
N SER A 92 12.91 -1.26 2.12
CA SER A 92 11.74 -1.97 1.63
C SER A 92 10.43 -1.34 2.10
N GLY A 93 10.35 -0.92 3.36
CA GLY A 93 9.16 -0.31 3.93
C GLY A 93 8.74 1.00 3.23
N PRO A 94 9.60 2.03 3.23
CA PRO A 94 9.41 3.26 2.47
C PRO A 94 9.13 3.02 0.98
N GLN A 95 9.92 2.15 0.33
CA GLN A 95 9.76 1.81 -1.09
C GLN A 95 8.37 1.23 -1.39
N MET A 96 7.90 0.28 -0.59
CA MET A 96 6.58 -0.34 -0.76
C MET A 96 5.45 0.65 -0.50
N PHE A 97 5.63 1.58 0.43
CA PHE A 97 4.66 2.66 0.65
C PHE A 97 4.56 3.61 -0.55
N ILE A 98 5.70 4.02 -1.13
CA ILE A 98 5.76 4.83 -2.35
C ILE A 98 5.10 4.09 -3.52
N LEU A 99 5.44 2.82 -3.72
CA LEU A 99 4.86 1.97 -4.76
C LEU A 99 3.34 1.95 -4.69
N ARG A 100 2.78 1.64 -3.51
CA ARG A 100 1.33 1.61 -3.30
C ARG A 100 0.67 2.99 -3.49
N SER A 101 1.33 4.07 -3.08
CA SER A 101 0.83 5.44 -3.27
C SER A 101 0.74 5.81 -4.75
N ILE A 102 1.77 5.47 -5.53
CA ILE A 102 1.79 5.70 -6.99
C ILE A 102 0.72 4.84 -7.69
N GLY A 103 0.56 3.57 -7.32
CA GLY A 103 -0.46 2.72 -7.91
C GLY A 103 -1.89 3.25 -7.69
N LEU A 104 -2.19 3.73 -6.49
CA LEU A 104 -3.49 4.35 -6.18
C LEU A 104 -3.71 5.66 -6.94
N PHE A 105 -2.67 6.48 -7.08
CA PHE A 105 -2.70 7.67 -7.91
C PHE A 105 -2.99 7.31 -9.38
N LEU A 106 -2.31 6.32 -9.95
CA LEU A 106 -2.49 5.88 -11.34
C LEU A 106 -3.89 5.30 -11.59
N ILE A 107 -4.41 4.47 -10.67
CA ILE A 107 -5.78 3.95 -10.74
C ILE A 107 -6.79 5.11 -10.77
N THR A 108 -6.59 6.10 -9.90
CA THR A 108 -7.47 7.27 -9.80
C THR A 108 -7.38 8.15 -11.04
N MET A 109 -6.17 8.36 -11.57
CA MET A 109 -5.93 9.12 -12.77
C MET A 109 -6.59 8.48 -13.99
N GLN A 110 -6.49 7.15 -14.12
CA GLN A 110 -7.18 6.40 -15.16
C GLN A 110 -8.71 6.56 -15.06
N ARG A 111 -9.27 6.46 -13.85
CA ARG A 111 -10.71 6.66 -13.59
C ARG A 111 -11.16 8.09 -13.92
N TYR A 112 -10.38 9.08 -13.49
CA TYR A 112 -10.66 10.49 -13.77
C TYR A 112 -10.64 10.77 -15.28
N ALA A 113 -9.64 10.27 -16.00
CA ALA A 113 -9.55 10.44 -17.45
C ALA A 113 -10.77 9.86 -18.17
N THR A 114 -11.19 8.64 -17.81
CA THR A 114 -12.33 7.97 -18.46
C THR A 114 -13.68 8.59 -18.14
N ILE A 115 -13.90 9.04 -16.90
CA ILE A 115 -15.21 9.56 -16.45
C ILE A 115 -15.33 11.06 -16.72
N CYS A 116 -14.34 11.83 -16.30
CA CYS A 116 -14.42 13.29 -16.31
C CYS A 116 -13.97 13.90 -17.63
N ARG A 117 -13.10 13.22 -18.38
CA ARG A 117 -12.48 13.73 -19.61
C ARG A 117 -12.40 12.65 -20.72
N PRO A 118 -13.53 12.02 -21.11
CA PRO A 118 -13.53 10.88 -22.04
C PRO A 118 -12.88 11.19 -23.40
N HIS A 119 -13.03 12.42 -23.89
CA HIS A 119 -12.44 12.91 -25.15
C HIS A 119 -11.16 13.75 -24.93
N GLY A 120 -10.62 13.75 -23.71
CA GLY A 120 -9.42 14.50 -23.38
C GLY A 120 -8.14 13.81 -23.85
N ARG A 121 -7.05 14.58 -23.96
CA ARG A 121 -5.70 14.07 -24.30
C ARG A 121 -5.28 12.89 -23.43
N LEU A 122 -5.54 12.96 -22.13
CA LEU A 122 -5.17 11.90 -21.18
C LEU A 122 -5.91 10.57 -21.46
N SER A 123 -7.19 10.65 -21.80
CA SER A 123 -7.99 9.47 -22.18
C SER A 123 -7.46 8.83 -23.47
N HIS A 124 -7.09 9.66 -24.45
CA HIS A 124 -6.47 9.20 -25.69
C HIS A 124 -5.09 8.56 -25.46
N ILE A 125 -4.25 9.15 -24.61
CA ILE A 125 -2.95 8.55 -24.26
C ILE A 125 -3.15 7.18 -23.59
N LEU A 126 -4.09 7.09 -22.65
CA LEU A 126 -4.40 5.83 -21.96
C LEU A 126 -4.92 4.76 -22.92
N SER A 127 -5.75 5.12 -23.91
CA SER A 127 -6.33 4.14 -24.85
C SER A 127 -5.28 3.46 -25.72
N ILE A 128 -4.23 4.18 -26.13
CA ILE A 128 -3.14 3.63 -26.94
C ILE A 128 -2.04 2.97 -26.09
N THR A 129 -2.02 3.21 -24.78
CA THR A 129 -0.97 2.68 -23.89
C THR A 129 -1.17 1.18 -23.68
N SER A 130 -0.11 0.40 -23.84
CA SER A 130 -0.16 -1.04 -23.60
C SER A 130 -0.32 -1.34 -22.10
N SER A 131 -0.95 -2.48 -21.77
CA SER A 131 -1.07 -2.91 -20.37
C SER A 131 0.29 -3.14 -19.70
N PHE A 132 1.29 -3.63 -20.45
CA PHE A 132 2.63 -3.85 -19.92
C PHE A 132 3.32 -2.52 -19.58
N THR A 133 3.18 -1.51 -20.44
CA THR A 133 3.73 -0.17 -20.20
C THR A 133 3.17 0.43 -18.91
N LEU A 134 1.87 0.28 -18.62
CA LEU A 134 1.30 0.77 -17.36
C LEU A 134 1.89 0.08 -16.13
N ILE A 135 2.10 -1.24 -16.20
CA ILE A 135 2.74 -1.99 -15.11
C ILE A 135 4.17 -1.48 -14.94
N LEU A 136 4.92 -1.36 -16.03
CA LEU A 136 6.30 -0.89 -15.97
C LEU A 136 6.38 0.53 -15.39
N CYS A 137 5.52 1.45 -15.82
CA CYS A 137 5.45 2.80 -15.27
C CYS A 137 5.14 2.81 -13.78
N HIS A 138 4.18 1.99 -13.31
CA HIS A 138 3.83 1.89 -11.90
C HIS A 138 5.06 1.56 -11.03
N TRP A 139 5.81 0.53 -11.42
CA TRP A 139 6.95 0.06 -10.64
C TRP A 139 8.18 0.96 -10.80
N LEU A 140 8.53 1.35 -12.04
CA LEU A 140 9.71 2.18 -12.28
C LEU A 140 9.61 3.57 -11.67
N ILE A 141 8.44 4.23 -11.74
CA ILE A 141 8.27 5.55 -11.11
C ILE A 141 8.52 5.44 -9.61
N ALA A 142 7.95 4.43 -8.96
CA ALA A 142 8.12 4.22 -7.53
C ALA A 142 9.58 3.92 -7.15
N PHE A 143 10.27 3.08 -7.91
CA PHE A 143 11.69 2.81 -7.68
C PHE A 143 12.53 4.06 -7.88
N SER A 144 12.40 4.74 -9.01
CA SER A 144 13.19 5.93 -9.33
C SER A 144 13.04 7.05 -8.30
N LEU A 145 11.85 7.23 -7.71
CA LEU A 145 11.63 8.24 -6.67
C LEU A 145 12.41 7.95 -5.38
N HIS A 146 12.55 6.69 -4.99
CA HIS A 146 13.22 6.30 -3.74
C HIS A 146 14.71 6.00 -3.92
N MET A 147 15.19 5.83 -5.16
CA MET A 147 16.60 5.55 -5.46
C MET A 147 17.60 6.45 -4.72
N PRO A 148 17.39 7.79 -4.60
CA PRO A 148 18.34 8.63 -3.85
C PRO A 148 18.55 8.17 -2.40
N ALA A 149 17.50 7.73 -1.71
CA ALA A 149 17.61 7.20 -0.35
C ALA A 149 18.36 5.86 -0.31
N VAL A 150 18.16 5.00 -1.31
CA VAL A 150 18.85 3.71 -1.45
C VAL A 150 20.36 3.92 -1.65
N LEU A 151 20.74 4.88 -2.50
CA LEU A 151 22.13 5.13 -2.85
C LEU A 151 22.98 5.65 -1.67
N ILE A 152 22.37 6.40 -0.75
CA ILE A 152 23.05 6.91 0.45
C ILE A 152 22.89 5.99 1.67
N CYS A 153 22.28 4.82 1.49
CA CYS A 153 21.95 3.92 2.58
C CYS A 153 23.17 3.10 3.00
N HIS A 154 23.54 3.25 4.27
CA HIS A 154 24.47 2.36 4.94
C HIS A 154 23.80 1.86 6.23
N ALA A 155 23.31 0.63 6.18
CA ALA A 155 22.62 -0.02 7.28
C ALA A 155 23.30 -1.34 7.66
N HIS A 156 23.10 -1.73 8.93
CA HIS A 156 23.50 -3.02 9.49
C HIS A 156 22.52 -3.43 10.58
N PHE A 157 22.49 -4.71 10.94
CA PHE A 157 21.70 -5.17 12.09
C PHE A 157 22.44 -4.95 13.42
N GLU A 158 21.70 -4.56 14.45
CA GLU A 158 22.22 -4.36 15.81
C GLU A 158 22.76 -5.67 16.40
N ASN A 159 22.00 -6.76 16.31
CA ASN A 159 22.37 -8.07 16.83
C ASN A 159 21.56 -9.21 16.17
N PRO A 160 21.99 -10.48 16.26
CA PRO A 160 21.37 -11.62 15.57
C PRO A 160 20.03 -12.09 16.17
N GLN A 161 19.52 -11.41 17.20
CA GLN A 161 18.28 -11.77 17.90
C GLN A 161 17.19 -10.73 17.64
N SER A 162 17.50 -9.45 17.78
CA SER A 162 16.57 -8.34 17.62
C SER A 162 16.40 -7.91 16.16
N PHE A 163 17.44 -8.10 15.34
CA PHE A 163 17.54 -7.60 13.96
C PHE A 163 17.14 -6.12 13.79
N PHE A 164 17.25 -5.29 14.83
CA PHE A 164 16.99 -3.87 14.68
C PHE A 164 17.97 -3.29 13.68
N VAL A 165 17.45 -2.57 12.68
CA VAL A 165 18.31 -1.97 11.65
C VAL A 165 18.79 -0.62 12.15
N ILE A 166 20.11 -0.45 12.13
CA ILE A 166 20.82 0.79 12.43
C ILE A 166 21.17 1.45 11.09
N THR A 167 20.95 2.75 10.98
CA THR A 167 21.12 3.50 9.73
C THR A 167 21.59 4.92 10.01
N SER A 168 22.26 5.54 9.03
CA SER A 168 22.63 6.96 9.09
C SER A 168 21.41 7.89 9.20
N GLU A 169 21.63 9.05 9.82
CA GLU A 169 20.62 10.10 9.95
C GLU A 169 20.23 10.69 8.58
N ASP A 170 21.20 10.86 7.68
CA ASP A 170 20.99 11.35 6.31
C ASP A 170 20.05 10.44 5.51
N HIS A 171 20.20 9.12 5.68
CA HIS A 171 19.29 8.15 5.07
C HIS A 171 17.87 8.30 5.62
N LYS A 172 17.72 8.39 6.96
CA LYS A 172 16.41 8.56 7.63
C LYS A 172 15.70 9.83 7.14
N LYS A 173 16.41 10.97 7.12
CA LYS A 173 15.88 12.27 6.66
C LYS A 173 15.46 12.23 5.19
N THR A 174 16.34 11.72 4.32
CA THR A 174 16.08 11.64 2.88
C THR A 174 14.89 10.72 2.58
N SER A 175 14.88 9.52 3.16
CA SER A 175 13.78 8.56 3.00
C SER A 175 12.45 9.14 3.49
N ALA A 176 12.42 9.76 4.68
CA ALA A 176 11.21 10.37 5.21
C ALA A 176 10.71 11.52 4.32
N THR A 177 11.61 12.36 3.83
CA THR A 177 11.28 13.48 2.94
C THR A 177 10.67 12.99 1.63
N ILE A 178 11.26 11.98 0.98
CA ILE A 178 10.74 11.41 -0.27
C ILE A 178 9.34 10.82 -0.04
N VAL A 179 9.16 10.06 1.05
CA VAL A 179 7.87 9.48 1.41
C VAL A 179 6.82 10.57 1.63
N ILE A 180 7.14 11.62 2.40
CA ILE A 180 6.25 12.74 2.68
C ILE A 180 5.87 13.47 1.38
N CYS A 181 6.85 13.87 0.56
CA CYS A 181 6.61 14.58 -0.68
C CYS A 181 5.76 13.76 -1.65
N THR A 182 6.08 12.47 -1.81
CA THR A 182 5.31 11.55 -2.66
C THR A 182 3.88 11.43 -2.15
N PHE A 183 3.71 11.28 -0.83
CA PHE A 183 2.40 11.14 -0.23
C PHE A 183 1.55 12.39 -0.41
N VAL A 184 2.09 13.57 -0.10
CA VAL A 184 1.39 14.84 -0.24
C VAL A 184 0.96 15.05 -1.70
N PHE A 185 1.88 14.82 -2.65
CA PHE A 185 1.57 14.94 -4.08
C PHE A 185 0.49 13.95 -4.54
N CYS A 186 0.68 12.65 -4.27
CA CYS A 186 -0.26 11.61 -4.69
C CYS A 186 -1.61 11.74 -4.00
N GLY A 187 -1.61 12.03 -2.69
CA GLY A 187 -2.79 12.19 -1.86
C GLY A 187 -3.64 13.38 -2.28
N ILE A 188 -3.06 14.58 -2.39
CA ILE A 188 -3.80 15.78 -2.81
C ILE A 188 -4.35 15.60 -4.23
N SER A 189 -3.53 15.07 -5.14
CA SER A 189 -3.97 14.83 -6.52
C SER A 189 -5.13 13.83 -6.59
N THR A 190 -5.05 12.76 -5.79
CA THR A 190 -6.10 11.73 -5.69
C THR A 190 -7.40 12.33 -5.14
N LEU A 191 -7.33 13.13 -4.07
CA LEU A 191 -8.49 13.83 -3.50
C LEU A 191 -9.14 14.77 -4.52
N PHE A 192 -8.34 15.54 -5.26
CA PHE A 192 -8.84 16.45 -6.29
C PHE A 192 -9.54 15.69 -7.44
N MET A 193 -8.89 14.64 -7.95
CA MET A 193 -9.45 13.82 -9.03
C MET A 193 -10.75 13.15 -8.60
N TYR A 194 -10.81 12.57 -7.41
CA TYR A 194 -12.04 11.98 -6.88
C TYR A 194 -13.13 13.00 -6.60
N SER A 195 -12.79 14.18 -6.09
CA SER A 195 -13.76 15.27 -5.93
C SER A 195 -14.40 15.63 -7.28
N SER A 196 -13.62 15.64 -8.35
CA SER A 196 -14.11 15.90 -9.70
C SER A 196 -14.99 14.77 -10.23
N ILE A 197 -14.60 13.50 -10.00
CA ILE A 197 -15.40 12.31 -10.34
C ILE A 197 -16.75 12.39 -9.63
N ILE A 198 -16.77 12.63 -8.31
CA ILE A 198 -17.98 12.72 -7.51
C ILE A 198 -18.88 13.86 -8.01
N ARG A 199 -18.33 15.04 -8.29
CA ARG A 199 -19.11 16.17 -8.84
C ARG A 199 -19.82 15.81 -10.15
N ILE A 200 -19.14 15.15 -11.08
CA ILE A 200 -19.73 14.76 -12.37
C ILE A 200 -20.79 13.68 -12.18
N LEU A 201 -20.54 12.67 -11.34
CA LEU A 201 -21.52 11.63 -11.04
C LEU A 201 -22.77 12.21 -10.36
N CYS A 202 -22.61 13.10 -9.38
CA CYS A 202 -23.72 13.80 -8.73
C CYS A 202 -24.49 14.73 -9.68
N SER A 203 -23.79 15.40 -10.61
CA SER A 203 -24.41 16.27 -11.61
C SER A 203 -25.24 15.47 -12.62
N ALA A 204 -24.67 14.39 -13.17
CA ALA A 204 -25.37 13.48 -14.09
C ALA A 204 -26.60 12.83 -13.44
N LYS A 205 -26.52 12.55 -12.12
CA LYS A 205 -27.67 12.10 -11.32
C LYS A 205 -28.78 13.14 -11.24
N ARG A 206 -28.46 14.42 -11.13
CA ARG A 206 -29.48 15.49 -11.09
C ARG A 206 -30.31 15.52 -12.38
N THR A 207 -29.69 15.21 -13.50
CA THR A 207 -30.34 15.11 -14.81
C THR A 207 -31.16 13.81 -14.97
N VAL A 208 -30.66 12.68 -14.46
CA VAL A 208 -31.34 11.37 -14.55
C VAL A 208 -32.45 11.19 -13.51
N VAL A 209 -32.45 11.92 -12.39
CA VAL A 209 -33.57 11.92 -11.42
C VAL A 209 -34.88 12.41 -12.06
N MET A 210 -34.82 13.10 -13.21
CA MET A 210 -36.01 13.43 -14.00
C MET A 210 -36.51 12.28 -14.90
N THR A 211 -35.82 11.15 -14.99
CA THR A 211 -36.28 9.95 -15.70
C THR A 211 -36.32 8.73 -14.77
N THR A 212 -37.50 8.14 -14.70
CA THR A 212 -37.94 7.13 -13.73
C THR A 212 -37.24 5.78 -13.93
N ASN A 213 -36.10 5.56 -13.27
CA ASN A 213 -35.58 4.21 -13.01
C ASN A 213 -34.91 4.12 -11.63
N SER A 214 -35.72 3.84 -10.61
CA SER A 214 -35.36 3.82 -9.19
C SER A 214 -34.27 2.79 -8.84
N TRP A 215 -34.16 1.69 -9.61
CA TRP A 215 -33.21 0.60 -9.38
C TRP A 215 -31.78 0.93 -9.88
N GLN A 216 -31.66 1.51 -11.08
CA GLN A 216 -30.38 2.00 -11.64
C GLN A 216 -29.78 3.11 -10.77
N SER A 217 -30.64 4.02 -10.27
CA SER A 217 -30.27 5.10 -9.34
C SER A 217 -29.75 4.57 -7.99
N ARG A 218 -30.37 3.51 -7.45
CA ARG A 218 -29.95 2.88 -6.20
C ARG A 218 -28.61 2.14 -6.37
N GLN A 219 -28.41 1.51 -7.52
CA GLN A 219 -27.16 0.84 -7.89
C GLN A 219 -25.96 1.81 -7.98
N ASN A 220 -26.13 2.95 -8.65
CA ASN A 220 -25.09 3.98 -8.74
C ASN A 220 -24.79 4.62 -7.37
N ARG A 221 -25.80 4.80 -6.50
CA ARG A 221 -25.58 5.28 -5.11
C ARG A 221 -24.66 4.37 -4.31
N TYR A 222 -24.85 3.06 -4.39
CA TYR A 222 -23.97 2.14 -3.67
C TYR A 222 -22.57 2.13 -4.26
N GLN A 223 -22.39 2.21 -5.59
CA GLN A 223 -21.04 2.26 -6.18
C GLN A 223 -20.27 3.53 -5.78
N GLU A 224 -20.95 4.66 -5.64
CA GLU A 224 -20.34 5.93 -5.24
C GLU A 224 -20.03 6.03 -3.76
N ALA A 225 -20.95 5.61 -2.88
CA ALA A 225 -20.69 5.54 -1.44
C ALA A 225 -19.49 4.64 -1.15
N ARG A 226 -19.43 3.50 -1.84
CA ARG A 226 -18.33 2.55 -1.82
C ARG A 226 -17.00 3.19 -2.23
N LEU A 227 -16.98 3.95 -3.33
CA LEU A 227 -15.79 4.64 -3.82
C LEU A 227 -15.32 5.73 -2.84
N CYS A 228 -16.25 6.49 -2.24
CA CYS A 228 -15.96 7.48 -1.21
C CYS A 228 -15.34 6.82 0.04
N ILE A 229 -15.87 5.67 0.46
CA ILE A 229 -15.33 4.89 1.58
C ILE A 229 -13.88 4.45 1.31
N HIS A 230 -13.55 4.03 0.07
CA HIS A 230 -12.18 3.65 -0.29
C HIS A 230 -11.21 4.82 -0.16
N VAL A 231 -11.58 5.98 -0.69
CA VAL A 231 -10.76 7.20 -0.63
C VAL A 231 -10.63 7.69 0.81
N PHE A 232 -11.69 7.59 1.61
CA PHE A 232 -11.69 7.94 3.02
C PHE A 232 -10.73 7.05 3.82
N PHE A 233 -10.85 5.72 3.71
CA PHE A 233 -9.95 4.81 4.41
C PHE A 233 -8.50 4.97 3.95
N LEU A 234 -8.27 5.21 2.66
CA LEU A 234 -6.94 5.49 2.15
C LEU A 234 -6.36 6.79 2.71
N ALA A 235 -7.16 7.85 2.81
CA ALA A 235 -6.74 9.11 3.41
C ALA A 235 -6.41 8.94 4.89
N VAL A 236 -7.23 8.21 5.65
CA VAL A 236 -7.01 7.91 7.07
C VAL A 236 -5.73 7.10 7.26
N MET A 237 -5.56 6.00 6.52
CA MET A 237 -4.38 5.15 6.64
C MET A 237 -3.11 5.86 6.18
N SER A 238 -3.22 6.72 5.18
CA SER A 238 -2.09 7.55 4.80
C SER A 238 -1.77 8.63 5.81
N ALA A 239 -2.77 9.25 6.45
CA ALA A 239 -2.55 10.21 7.51
C ALA A 239 -1.83 9.53 8.69
N ALA A 240 -2.22 8.31 9.05
CA ALA A 240 -1.52 7.51 10.06
C ALA A 240 -0.06 7.21 9.64
N THR A 241 0.17 6.85 8.39
CA THR A 241 1.52 6.58 7.86
C THR A 241 2.37 7.85 7.77
N PHE A 242 1.77 8.97 7.39
CA PHE A 242 2.39 10.29 7.40
C PHE A 242 2.78 10.70 8.81
N SER A 243 1.88 10.57 9.78
CA SER A 243 2.18 10.81 11.20
C SER A 243 3.35 9.94 11.66
N TYR A 244 3.38 8.66 11.30
CA TYR A 244 4.51 7.79 11.63
C TYR A 244 5.85 8.33 11.10
N TYR A 245 5.93 8.69 9.81
CA TYR A 245 7.19 9.21 9.23
C TYR A 245 7.56 10.61 9.72
N VAL A 246 6.58 11.46 10.03
CA VAL A 246 6.80 12.77 10.65
C VAL A 246 7.36 12.59 12.06
N PHE A 247 6.75 11.74 12.88
CA PHE A 247 7.29 11.44 14.21
C PHE A 247 8.68 10.83 14.11
N GLN A 248 8.90 9.89 13.20
CA GLN A 248 10.22 9.32 12.96
C GLN A 248 11.26 10.39 12.58
N ALA A 249 10.89 11.37 11.74
CA ALA A 249 11.76 12.47 11.36
C ALA A 249 12.03 13.45 12.53
N ILE A 250 11.00 13.81 13.31
CA ILE A 250 11.14 14.70 14.47
C ILE A 250 12.04 14.05 15.52
N TYR A 251 11.76 12.80 15.92
CA TYR A 251 12.59 12.08 16.87
C TYR A 251 14.00 11.84 16.31
N SER A 252 14.18 11.67 15.01
CA SER A 252 15.53 11.58 14.44
C SER A 252 16.29 12.91 14.50
N ASN A 253 15.60 14.05 14.32
CA ASN A 253 16.22 15.39 14.25
C ASN A 253 16.49 16.02 15.62
N GLU A 254 15.58 15.86 16.58
CA GLU A 254 15.74 16.44 17.92
C GLU A 254 16.80 15.71 18.75
N ILE A 255 17.08 14.46 18.41
CA ILE A 255 17.91 13.59 19.24
C ILE A 255 19.38 13.59 18.76
N GLY A 256 19.69 13.94 17.50
CA GLY A 256 21.07 13.84 16.98
C GLY A 256 21.68 12.44 17.12
N VAL A 257 20.84 11.43 17.38
CA VAL A 257 21.23 10.03 17.56
C VAL A 257 21.08 9.36 16.21
N GLY A 258 22.11 9.52 15.39
CA GLY A 258 22.61 8.38 14.64
C GLY A 258 22.96 7.32 15.67
N ASP A 259 22.05 6.36 15.89
CA ASP A 259 22.12 5.20 16.79
C ASP A 259 23.55 4.97 17.33
N VAL A 260 23.88 5.62 18.45
CA VAL A 260 25.21 5.55 19.06
C VAL A 260 25.34 4.16 19.66
N VAL A 261 26.40 3.47 19.26
CA VAL A 261 26.83 2.17 19.78
C VAL A 261 26.80 2.18 21.31
N LEU A 262 26.13 1.19 21.90
CA LEU A 262 26.14 0.89 23.33
C LEU A 262 27.57 0.58 23.79
N SER A 263 28.37 1.58 24.16
CA SER A 263 29.62 1.31 24.91
C SER A 263 30.11 2.45 25.82
N GLN A 264 29.25 3.33 26.34
CA GLN A 264 29.68 4.23 27.41
C GLN A 264 28.53 4.63 28.35
N TYR A 265 28.61 4.14 29.59
CA TYR A 265 27.72 4.53 30.68
C TYR A 265 28.13 5.92 31.16
N ASP A 266 27.32 6.92 30.83
CA ASP A 266 27.50 8.32 31.22
C ASP A 266 26.21 8.77 31.95
N PRO A 267 26.24 9.48 33.08
CA PRO A 267 25.04 9.81 33.86
C PRO A 267 24.06 10.79 33.17
N VAL A 268 24.39 11.26 31.95
CA VAL A 268 23.48 11.96 31.02
C VAL A 268 22.66 10.97 30.16
N SER A 269 22.55 9.71 30.61
CA SER A 269 21.98 8.58 29.86
C SER A 269 20.50 8.31 30.12
N GLU A 270 19.92 8.73 31.24
CA GLU A 270 18.56 8.34 31.60
C GLU A 270 17.52 8.88 30.59
N ASN A 271 17.60 10.17 30.23
CA ASN A 271 16.76 10.76 29.19
C ASN A 271 17.03 10.18 27.79
N ARG A 272 18.28 9.81 27.49
CA ARG A 272 18.63 9.22 26.18
C ARG A 272 18.12 7.78 26.04
N ASN A 273 18.16 7.00 27.12
CA ASN A 273 17.62 5.65 27.17
C ASN A 273 16.09 5.66 27.01
N LEU A 274 15.39 6.55 27.72
CA LEU A 274 13.94 6.77 27.57
C LEU A 274 13.56 7.16 26.13
N GLN A 275 14.34 8.04 25.50
CA GLN A 275 14.12 8.47 24.12
C GLN A 275 14.40 7.36 23.10
N GLN A 276 15.41 6.52 23.32
CA GLN A 276 15.73 5.38 22.47
C GLN A 276 14.69 4.25 22.61
N GLU A 277 14.15 4.06 23.81
CA GLU A 277 12.98 3.20 24.05
C GLU A 277 11.71 3.76 23.38
N ALA A 278 11.50 5.08 23.38
CA ALA A 278 10.41 5.72 22.64
C ALA A 278 10.53 5.49 21.12
N LEU A 279 11.74 5.61 20.56
CA LEU A 279 12.00 5.27 19.15
C LEU A 279 11.76 3.79 18.84
N ARG A 280 12.21 2.88 19.72
CA ARG A 280 11.97 1.43 19.56
C ARG A 280 10.49 1.09 19.65
N SER A 281 9.76 1.67 20.60
CA SER A 281 8.32 1.47 20.74
C SER A 281 7.53 2.06 19.55
N LEU A 282 7.94 3.19 18.98
CA LEU A 282 7.37 3.72 17.74
C LEU A 282 7.53 2.73 16.57
N ARG A 283 8.71 2.10 16.44
CA ARG A 283 8.97 1.09 15.39
C ARG A 283 8.07 -0.15 15.51
N LEU A 284 7.56 -0.48 16.70
CA LEU A 284 6.60 -1.59 16.89
C LEU A 284 5.22 -1.30 16.27
N TRP A 285 4.88 -0.04 16.05
CA TRP A 285 3.61 0.36 15.40
C TRP A 285 3.70 0.34 13.88
N TYR A 286 4.91 0.36 13.32
CA TYR A 286 5.11 0.37 11.87
C TYR A 286 4.38 -0.76 11.11
N PRO A 287 4.42 -2.03 11.57
CA PRO A 287 3.67 -3.12 10.96
C PRO A 287 2.18 -2.83 10.84
N LEU A 288 1.59 -2.24 11.88
CA LEU A 288 0.15 -2.00 11.96
C LEU A 288 -0.25 -0.85 11.02
N VAL A 289 0.56 0.21 10.96
CA VAL A 289 0.28 1.36 10.10
C VAL A 289 0.53 1.05 8.62
N SER A 290 1.64 0.36 8.31
CA SER A 290 2.01 0.03 6.93
C SER A 290 1.29 -1.20 6.37
N GLY A 291 1.06 -2.24 7.19
CA GLY A 291 0.44 -3.50 6.76
C GLY A 291 -1.04 -3.35 6.42
N ASN A 292 -1.78 -2.59 7.22
CA ASN A 292 -3.22 -2.36 7.03
C ASN A 292 -3.59 -1.75 5.68
N LEU A 293 -2.69 -0.94 5.08
CA LEU A 293 -2.87 -0.40 3.73
C LEU A 293 -3.03 -1.50 2.68
N SER A 294 -2.36 -2.63 2.84
CA SER A 294 -2.40 -3.74 1.87
C SER A 294 -3.62 -4.64 2.04
N PHE A 295 -4.33 -4.59 3.17
CA PHE A 295 -5.56 -5.35 3.41
C PHE A 295 -6.83 -4.60 3.01
N LEU A 296 -6.77 -3.27 2.86
CA LEU A 296 -7.89 -2.48 2.38
C LEU A 296 -8.25 -2.79 0.92
N ASN A 297 -7.25 -2.93 0.05
CA ASN A 297 -7.47 -3.17 -1.38
C ASN A 297 -8.36 -4.40 -1.68
N PRO A 298 -8.13 -5.60 -1.13
CA PRO A 298 -9.01 -6.75 -1.35
C PRO A 298 -10.42 -6.55 -0.80
N LEU A 299 -10.53 -5.99 0.41
CA LEU A 299 -11.82 -5.68 1.02
C LEU A 299 -12.63 -4.75 0.14
N MET A 300 -11.98 -3.72 -0.41
CA MET A 300 -12.65 -2.79 -1.30
C MET A 300 -12.98 -3.45 -2.64
N LEU A 301 -12.13 -4.27 -3.23
CA LEU A 301 -12.50 -4.99 -4.45
C LEU A 301 -13.72 -5.91 -4.24
N LEU A 302 -13.78 -6.61 -3.12
CA LEU A 302 -14.91 -7.49 -2.79
C LEU A 302 -16.17 -6.74 -2.40
N LEU A 303 -16.07 -5.71 -1.57
CA LEU A 303 -17.24 -4.93 -1.16
C LEU A 303 -17.75 -4.06 -2.31
N LEU A 304 -16.85 -3.56 -3.16
CA LEU A 304 -17.19 -2.53 -4.13
C LEU A 304 -17.54 -3.02 -5.54
N ASN A 305 -16.98 -4.15 -5.97
CA ASN A 305 -17.11 -4.59 -7.35
C ASN A 305 -18.10 -5.75 -7.48
N ARG A 306 -19.30 -5.47 -8.01
CA ARG A 306 -20.34 -6.48 -8.19
C ARG A 306 -19.94 -7.63 -9.12
N ASP A 307 -19.12 -7.37 -10.13
CA ASP A 307 -18.69 -8.42 -11.05
C ASP A 307 -17.72 -9.37 -10.35
N ILE A 308 -16.86 -8.82 -9.49
CA ILE A 308 -16.00 -9.61 -8.59
C ILE A 308 -16.84 -10.35 -7.54
N GLN A 309 -17.84 -9.71 -6.92
CA GLN A 309 -18.75 -10.36 -5.96
C GLN A 309 -19.45 -11.56 -6.58
N LYS A 310 -20.02 -11.40 -7.77
CA LYS A 310 -20.67 -12.49 -8.51
C LYS A 310 -19.67 -13.60 -8.81
N CYS A 311 -18.46 -13.25 -9.23
CA CYS A 311 -17.41 -14.24 -9.50
C CYS A 311 -17.00 -14.99 -8.23
N PHE A 312 -16.85 -14.29 -7.11
CA PHE A 312 -16.48 -14.85 -5.81
C PHE A 312 -17.58 -15.77 -5.27
N VAL A 313 -18.85 -15.34 -5.32
CA VAL A 313 -20.00 -16.17 -4.93
C VAL A 313 -20.09 -17.42 -5.80
N ASN A 314 -19.90 -17.31 -7.11
CA ASN A 314 -19.90 -18.47 -8.01
C ASN A 314 -18.75 -19.44 -7.69
N PHE A 315 -17.56 -18.92 -7.39
CA PHE A 315 -16.41 -19.71 -6.96
C PHE A 315 -16.69 -20.46 -5.65
N CYS A 316 -17.19 -19.77 -4.62
CA CYS A 316 -17.56 -20.39 -3.35
C CYS A 316 -18.72 -21.39 -3.48
N SER A 317 -19.62 -21.18 -4.44
CA SER A 317 -20.76 -22.08 -4.69
C SER A 317 -20.42 -23.28 -5.58
N GLY A 318 -19.16 -23.44 -6.02
CA GLY A 318 -18.74 -24.49 -6.95
C GLY A 318 -19.39 -24.41 -8.33
N LYS A 319 -20.06 -23.30 -8.66
CA LYS A 319 -20.71 -23.11 -9.96
C LYS A 319 -19.64 -22.69 -10.95
N THR A 320 -19.30 -23.57 -11.88
CA THR A 320 -18.47 -23.22 -13.03
C THR A 320 -19.10 -22.02 -13.74
N VAL A 321 -18.31 -20.97 -13.94
CA VAL A 321 -18.70 -19.78 -14.70
C VAL A 321 -18.87 -20.23 -16.15
N SER A 322 -20.05 -20.77 -16.46
CA SER A 322 -20.47 -21.13 -17.79
C SER A 322 -20.36 -19.89 -18.68
N GLY A 323 -19.32 -19.87 -19.51
CA GLY A 323 -19.19 -18.88 -20.56
C GLY A 323 -20.26 -19.13 -21.60
N ARG A 324 -21.32 -18.33 -21.59
CA ARG A 324 -22.22 -18.10 -22.72
C ARG A 324 -23.08 -16.89 -22.40
N GLU A 325 -22.63 -15.72 -22.81
CA GLU A 325 -23.51 -14.67 -23.32
C GLU A 325 -22.86 -14.20 -24.62
N SER A 326 -23.49 -14.61 -25.72
CA SER A 326 -23.24 -14.20 -27.11
C SER A 326 -23.56 -12.73 -27.31
#